data_AF-X1NXD3-F1
#
_entry.id   AF-X1NXD3-F1
#
_cell.length_a   1.000
_cell.length_b   1.000
_cell.length_c   1.000
_cell.angle_alpha   90.00
_cell.angle_beta   90.00
_cell.angle_gamma   90.00
#
_symmetry.space_group_name_H-M   'P 1'
#
loop_
_entity.id
_entity.type
_entity.pdbx_description
1 polymer ?
#
loop_
_entity_poly.entity_id
_entity_poly.type
_entity_poly.pdbx_seq_one_letter_code
_entity_poly.pdbx_strand_id
1 'polypeptide(L)'
;MTQRPKKLLVQVRDAIRLKHYAYSTEKTYVYWAKRFVLHHNKRHPLEMGEKEISEFLTYLAVEGNVAASTQNLALSALLFLCREVLRKELDLPPEKSVTTVPCRQGSERSQVEDAA
;
A
#
# COMPACT_ATOMS: atom_id res chain seq x y z
N MET A 1 -21.82 -11.93 -21.18
CA MET A 1 -20.36 -11.84 -20.98
C MET A 1 -20.07 -11.80 -19.50
N THR A 2 -19.81 -12.95 -18.88
CA THR A 2 -19.48 -13.05 -17.45
C THR A 2 -18.05 -12.58 -17.24
N GLN A 3 -17.87 -11.34 -16.78
CA GLN A 3 -16.56 -10.83 -16.40
C GLN A 3 -16.09 -11.62 -15.16
N ARG A 4 -15.04 -12.43 -15.31
CA ARG A 4 -14.36 -13.06 -14.17
C ARG A 4 -13.96 -11.96 -13.18
N PRO A 5 -14.20 -12.14 -11.86
CA PRO A 5 -13.80 -11.14 -10.89
C PRO A 5 -12.29 -10.90 -11.02
N LYS A 6 -11.91 -9.67 -11.37
CA LYS A 6 -10.51 -9.30 -11.55
C LYS A 6 -9.77 -9.58 -10.23
N LYS A 7 -8.61 -10.24 -10.29
CA LYS A 7 -7.77 -10.51 -9.09
C LYS A 7 -7.50 -9.18 -8.37
N LEU A 8 -7.52 -9.18 -7.03
CA LEU A 8 -7.30 -7.99 -6.19
C LEU A 8 -6.10 -7.13 -6.66
N LEU A 9 -4.97 -7.77 -6.95
CA LEU A 9 -3.76 -7.08 -7.39
C LEU A 9 -3.91 -6.41 -8.76
N VAL A 10 -4.75 -6.97 -9.64
CA VAL A 10 -5.06 -6.35 -10.94
C VAL A 10 -5.93 -5.11 -10.73
N GLN A 11 -6.90 -5.18 -9.81
CA GLN A 11 -7.74 -4.03 -9.47
C GLN A 11 -6.91 -2.88 -8.88
N VAL A 12 -5.94 -3.19 -8.00
CA VAL A 12 -5.00 -2.19 -7.46
C VAL A 12 -4.21 -1.53 -8.57
N ARG A 13 -3.65 -2.30 -9.50
CA ARG A 13 -2.88 -1.76 -10.64
C ARG A 13 -3.73 -0.89 -11.54
N ASP A 14 -4.93 -1.35 -11.89
CA ASP A 14 -5.86 -0.60 -12.73
C ASP A 14 -6.22 0.74 -12.06
N ALA A 15 -6.49 0.74 -10.75
CA ALA A 15 -6.79 1.95 -9.99
C ALA A 15 -5.60 2.93 -9.94
N ILE A 16 -4.39 2.43 -9.70
CA ILE A 16 -3.17 3.27 -9.66
C ILE A 16 -2.90 3.91 -11.03
N ARG A 17 -3.07 3.15 -12.11
CA ARG A 17 -2.91 3.63 -13.49
C ARG A 17 -3.97 4.64 -13.87
N LEU A 18 -5.21 4.42 -13.45
CA LEU A 18 -6.31 5.37 -13.67
C LEU A 18 -6.05 6.71 -12.99
N LYS A 19 -5.39 6.71 -11.83
CA LYS A 19 -4.96 7.93 -11.12
C LYS A 19 -3.64 8.51 -11.63
N HIS A 20 -3.07 7.95 -12.69
CA HIS A 20 -1.81 8.40 -13.29
C HIS A 20 -0.62 8.48 -12.30
N TYR A 21 -0.60 7.61 -11.29
CA TYR A 21 0.56 7.50 -10.41
C TYR A 21 1.77 6.93 -11.17
N ALA A 22 2.97 7.25 -10.66
CA ALA A 22 4.21 6.72 -11.21
C ALA A 22 4.26 5.19 -11.10
N TYR A 23 4.94 4.55 -12.05
CA TYR A 23 5.13 3.09 -12.07
C TYR A 23 5.92 2.58 -10.85
N SER A 24 6.81 3.39 -10.29
CA SER A 24 7.49 3.11 -9.02
C SER A 24 6.49 2.98 -7.87
N THR A 25 5.51 3.88 -7.79
CA THR A 25 4.41 3.83 -6.80
C THR A 25 3.56 2.58 -7.00
N GLU A 26 3.27 2.18 -8.25
CA GLU A 26 2.56 0.92 -8.54
C GLU A 26 3.28 -0.27 -7.92
N LYS A 27 4.60 -0.39 -8.11
CA LYS A 27 5.39 -1.49 -7.54
C LYS A 27 5.35 -1.49 -6.02
N THR A 28 5.58 -0.34 -5.41
CA THR A 28 5.60 -0.18 -3.95
C THR A 28 4.24 -0.54 -3.35
N TYR A 29 3.14 -0.07 -3.94
CA TYR A 29 1.81 -0.32 -3.41
C TYR A 29 1.40 -1.78 -3.56
N VAL A 30 1.71 -2.40 -4.70
CA VAL A 30 1.48 -3.83 -4.92
C VAL A 30 2.32 -4.68 -3.96
N TYR A 31 3.55 -4.26 -3.66
CA TYR A 31 4.41 -4.93 -2.68
C TYR A 31 3.78 -4.91 -1.28
N TRP A 32 3.37 -3.74 -0.78
CA TRP A 32 2.76 -3.62 0.55
C TRP A 32 1.41 -4.32 0.64
N ALA A 33 0.56 -4.21 -0.39
CA ALA A 33 -0.72 -4.92 -0.44
C ALA A 33 -0.53 -6.44 -0.37
N LYS A 34 0.46 -6.99 -1.07
CA LYS A 34 0.80 -8.43 -0.97
C LYS A 34 1.25 -8.81 0.44
N ARG A 35 2.15 -8.02 1.02
CA ARG A 35 2.73 -8.30 2.35
C ARG A 35 1.66 -8.26 3.44
N PHE A 36 0.73 -7.31 3.35
CA PHE A 36 -0.43 -7.20 4.24
C PHE A 36 -1.35 -8.42 4.13
N VAL A 37 -1.73 -8.82 2.92
CA VAL A 37 -2.58 -10.01 2.69
C VAL A 37 -1.90 -11.29 3.19
N LEU A 38 -0.57 -11.40 3.04
CA LEU A 38 0.19 -12.55 3.54
C LEU A 38 0.25 -12.59 5.07
N HIS A 39 0.45 -11.45 5.72
CA HIS A 39 0.48 -11.36 7.18
C HIS A 39 -0.85 -11.76 7.81
N HIS A 40 -1.96 -11.38 7.17
CA HIS A 40 -3.31 -11.71 7.64
C HIS A 40 -3.84 -13.05 7.09
N ASN A 41 -2.98 -14.05 6.85
CA ASN A 41 -3.37 -15.39 6.42
C ASN A 41 -4.25 -15.46 5.15
N LYS A 42 -3.99 -14.58 4.18
CA LYS A 42 -4.77 -14.46 2.92
C LYS A 42 -6.23 -14.04 3.13
N ARG A 43 -6.57 -13.46 4.28
CA ARG A 43 -7.88 -12.84 4.48
C ARG A 43 -8.10 -11.71 3.48
N HIS A 44 -9.35 -11.54 3.05
CA HIS A 44 -9.67 -10.53 2.06
C HIS A 44 -9.66 -9.14 2.70
N PRO A 45 -9.00 -8.12 2.11
CA PRO A 45 -8.97 -6.76 2.65
C PRO A 45 -10.33 -6.07 2.86
N LEU A 46 -11.43 -6.66 2.35
CA LEU A 46 -12.81 -6.20 2.61
C LEU A 46 -13.21 -6.39 4.07
N GLU A 47 -12.75 -7.49 4.66
CA GLU A 47 -13.07 -7.90 6.03
C GLU A 47 -12.11 -7.28 7.06
N MET A 48 -11.05 -6.62 6.57
CA MET A 48 -10.02 -5.99 7.38
C MET A 48 -10.22 -4.48 7.35
N GLY A 49 -10.08 -3.83 8.50
CA GLY A 49 -10.29 -2.41 8.69
C GLY A 49 -9.08 -1.74 9.31
N GLU A 50 -9.35 -0.67 10.05
CA GLU A 50 -8.32 0.13 10.72
C GLU A 50 -7.50 -0.67 11.75
N LYS A 51 -8.14 -1.61 12.44
CA LYS A 51 -7.49 -2.44 13.47
C LYS A 51 -6.37 -3.28 12.86
N GLU A 52 -6.66 -3.98 11.77
CA GLU A 52 -5.70 -4.84 11.08
C GLU A 52 -4.58 -4.04 10.40
N ILE A 53 -4.88 -2.82 9.95
CA ILE A 53 -3.87 -1.89 9.41
C ILE A 53 -2.91 -1.47 10.54
N SER A 54 -3.44 -1.02 11.68
CA SER A 54 -2.63 -0.62 12.84
C SER A 54 -1.76 -1.78 13.32
N GLU A 55 -2.32 -2.97 13.45
CA GLU A 55 -1.60 -4.18 13.89
C GLU A 55 -0.45 -4.54 12.93
N PHE A 56 -0.70 -4.46 11.61
CA PHE A 56 0.34 -4.68 10.61
C PHE A 56 1.45 -3.60 10.66
N LEU A 57 1.10 -2.33 10.88
CA LEU A 57 2.08 -1.26 11.00
C LEU A 57 2.92 -1.38 12.27
N THR A 58 2.32 -1.82 13.38
CA THR A 58 3.04 -2.17 14.62
C THR A 58 3.99 -3.33 14.36
N TYR A 59 3.55 -4.38 13.68
CA TYR A 59 4.42 -5.50 13.29
C TYR A 59 5.60 -5.03 12.43
N LEU A 60 5.38 -4.14 11.46
CA LEU A 60 6.48 -3.59 10.65
C LEU A 60 7.48 -2.78 11.48
N ALA A 61 7.02 -2.04 12.48
CA ALA A 61 7.88 -1.24 13.34
C ALA A 61 8.68 -2.11 14.33
N VAL A 62 8.05 -3.11 14.94
CA VAL A 62 8.65 -3.95 15.98
C VAL A 62 9.52 -5.07 15.38
N GLU A 63 8.95 -5.85 14.46
CA GLU A 63 9.63 -7.03 13.89
C GLU A 63 10.42 -6.67 12.62
N GLY A 64 9.90 -5.75 11.83
CA GLY A 64 10.48 -5.36 10.55
C GLY A 64 11.58 -4.29 10.64
N ASN A 65 11.73 -3.64 11.81
CA ASN A 65 12.62 -2.50 12.06
C ASN A 65 12.67 -1.49 10.90
N VAL A 66 11.50 -1.24 10.28
CA VAL A 66 11.43 -0.37 9.10
C VAL A 66 11.51 1.10 9.51
N ALA A 67 12.19 1.92 8.71
CA ALA A 67 12.20 3.36 8.92
C ALA A 67 10.79 3.96 8.85
N ALA A 68 10.54 5.05 9.58
CA ALA A 68 9.25 5.74 9.61
C ALA A 68 8.76 6.15 8.20
N SER A 69 9.67 6.56 7.30
CA SER A 69 9.35 6.86 5.90
C SER A 69 8.82 5.65 5.13
N THR A 70 9.34 4.46 5.43
CA THR A 70 8.91 3.19 4.84
C THR A 70 7.55 2.76 5.40
N GLN A 71 7.32 2.99 6.70
CA GLN A 71 6.01 2.78 7.33
C GLN A 71 4.94 3.69 6.72
N ASN A 72 5.26 4.96 6.43
CA ASN A 72 4.34 5.89 5.77
C ASN A 72 3.98 5.46 4.33
N LEU A 73 4.93 4.89 3.59
CA LEU A 73 4.66 4.29 2.28
C LEU A 73 3.73 3.08 2.39
N ALA A 74 3.94 2.22 3.40
CA ALA A 74 3.07 1.09 3.67
C ALA A 74 1.65 1.55 4.03
N LEU A 75 1.51 2.50 4.94
CA LEU A 75 0.22 3.08 5.35
C LEU A 75 -0.50 3.69 4.14
N SER A 76 0.20 4.49 3.33
CA SER A 76 -0.39 5.13 2.14
C SER A 76 -0.92 4.09 1.13
N ALA A 77 -0.19 2.99 0.94
CA ALA A 77 -0.62 1.90 0.07
C ALA A 77 -1.87 1.18 0.60
N LEU A 78 -1.95 0.96 1.92
CA LEU A 78 -3.10 0.32 2.57
C LEU A 78 -4.33 1.21 2.57
N LEU A 79 -4.18 2.50 2.88
CA LEU A 79 -5.26 3.47 2.78
C LEU A 79 -5.78 3.58 1.35
N PHE A 80 -4.89 3.59 0.36
CA PHE A 80 -5.29 3.55 -1.05
C PHE A 80 -6.09 2.29 -1.38
N LEU A 81 -5.64 1.11 -0.93
CA LEU A 81 -6.36 -0.15 -1.13
C LEU A 81 -7.78 -0.10 -0.53
N CYS A 82 -7.90 0.37 0.71
CA CYS A 82 -9.17 0.46 1.44
C CYS A 82 -10.14 1.49 0.85
N ARG A 83 -9.63 2.65 0.40
CA ARG A 83 -10.48 3.72 -0.17
C ARG A 83 -10.87 3.44 -1.61
N GLU A 84 -9.93 3.04 -2.46
CA GLU A 84 -10.13 3.03 -3.92
C GLU A 84 -10.61 1.70 -4.47
N VAL A 85 -10.12 0.58 -3.90
CA VAL A 85 -10.45 -0.76 -4.41
C VAL A 85 -11.68 -1.32 -3.69
N LEU A 86 -11.78 -1.05 -2.39
CA LEU A 86 -12.85 -1.58 -1.55
C LEU A 86 -14.05 -0.64 -1.48
N ARG A 87 -13.90 0.64 -1.91
CA ARG A 87 -14.89 1.72 -1.79
C ARG A 87 -15.59 1.71 -0.42
N LYS A 88 -14.86 1.32 0.62
CA LYS A 88 -15.35 1.35 1.99
C LYS A 88 -15.22 2.81 2.40
N GLU A 89 -16.34 3.45 2.67
CA GLU A 89 -16.37 4.77 3.28
C GLU A 89 -15.83 4.60 4.71
N LEU A 90 -14.50 4.60 4.82
CA LEU A 90 -13.81 4.73 6.09
C LEU A 90 -14.08 6.17 6.51
N ASP A 91 -15.01 6.32 7.45
CA ASP A 91 -15.31 7.58 8.15
C ASP A 91 -14.13 7.90 9.07
N LEU A 92 -12.97 8.14 8.46
CA LEU A 92 -11.77 8.63 9.11
C LEU A 92 -11.85 10.15 9.06
N PRO A 93 -11.70 10.86 10.20
CA PRO A 93 -11.68 12.32 10.17
C PRO A 93 -10.64 12.83 9.16
N PRO A 94 -10.93 13.92 8.43
CA PRO A 94 -10.05 14.45 7.39
C PRO A 94 -8.79 15.04 8.04
N GLU A 95 -7.84 14.17 8.38
CA GLU A 95 -6.48 14.58 8.65
C GLU A 95 -5.83 14.92 7.29
N LYS A 96 -6.08 16.17 6.90
CA LYS A 96 -5.19 17.14 6.25
C LYS A 96 -4.50 16.69 4.95
N SER A 97 -4.92 17.37 3.87
CA SER A 97 -4.14 17.66 2.66
C SER A 97 -3.45 16.46 2.02
N VAL A 98 -4.16 15.76 1.12
CA VAL A 98 -3.52 15.16 -0.04
C VAL A 98 -3.05 16.31 -0.93
N THR A 99 -1.94 16.93 -0.54
CA THR A 99 -1.09 17.60 -1.51
C THR A 99 -0.67 16.50 -2.46
N THR A 100 -1.07 16.64 -3.73
CA THR A 100 -0.40 16.01 -4.86
C THR A 100 1.10 16.15 -4.64
N VAL A 101 1.73 15.10 -4.11
CA VAL A 101 3.18 15.09 -3.92
C VAL A 101 3.75 15.06 -5.33
N PRO A 102 4.36 16.15 -5.84
CA PRO A 102 5.14 16.04 -7.05
C PRO A 102 6.33 15.18 -6.63
N CYS A 103 6.52 14.08 -7.34
CA CYS A 103 7.67 13.22 -7.14
C CYS A 103 8.93 14.07 -7.35
N ARG A 104 9.59 14.50 -6.26
CA ARG A 104 10.92 15.13 -6.31
C ARG A 104 11.88 14.12 -6.94
N GLN A 105 12.53 14.53 -8.02
CA GLN A 105 13.67 13.84 -8.60
C GLN A 105 14.89 13.90 -7.66
N GLY A 106 15.69 12.83 -7.67
CA GLY A 106 16.95 12.67 -6.92
C GLY A 106 16.70 12.13 -5.51
N SER A 107 17.40 11.16 -4.94
CA SER A 107 18.76 10.59 -5.10
C SER A 107 18.72 9.39 -4.12
N GLU A 108 19.29 8.20 -4.28
CA GLU A 108 20.60 7.79 -4.73
C GLU A 108 20.50 6.27 -4.94
N ARG A 109 21.24 5.74 -5.92
CA ARG A 109 21.65 4.33 -5.88
C ARG A 109 22.44 4.15 -4.59
N SER A 110 22.05 3.22 -3.73
CA SER A 110 23.03 2.60 -2.82
C SER A 110 22.99 1.11 -3.04
N GLN A 111 24.19 0.58 -3.18
CA GLN A 111 24.54 -0.62 -3.92
C GLN A 111 24.05 -1.90 -3.24
N VAL A 112 23.78 -2.86 -4.10
CA VAL A 112 23.94 -4.28 -3.82
C VAL A 112 25.44 -4.58 -3.83
N GLU A 113 25.98 -5.12 -2.74
CA GLU A 113 27.32 -5.76 -2.52
C GLU A 113 27.48 -5.78 -0.98
N ASP A 114 27.74 -6.84 -0.24
CA ASP A 114 28.16 -8.22 -0.46
C ASP A 114 27.67 -9.04 0.74
N ALA A 115 27.27 -10.29 0.51
CA ALA A 115 27.19 -11.30 1.56
C ALA A 115 28.27 -12.33 1.26
N ALA A 116 29.35 -12.27 2.05
CA ALA A 116 30.31 -13.34 2.25
C ALA A 116 30.19 -13.80 3.71
#